data_AF-A0A259HHT5-F1
#
_entry.id   AF-A0A259HHT5-F1
#
_cell.length_a   1.000
_cell.length_b   1.000
_cell.length_c   1.000
_cell.angle_alpha   90.00
_cell.angle_beta   90.00
_cell.angle_gamma   90.00
#
_symmetry.space_group_name_H-M   'P 1'
#
loop_
_entity.id
_entity.type
_entity.pdbx_description
1 polymer ?
#
loop_
_entity_poly.entity_id
_entity_poly.type
_entity_poly.pdbx_seq_one_letter_code
_entity_poly.pdbx_strand_id
1 'polypeptide(L)'
;AAGRAEDQNLDKLFVGLPKPWETFRENLRESLDRVVVSHKADHGRKGVPAKGKDATAARLHNDTAYGLTGLTSDSGLPIVVHRVPLLSLKPADITDPIRIPDAALQRALWEATEGRSGKDFEKALVQFSKTNPVFKGIRHVRVREILSVIPIRDTDGRAFKAYKGSSNARFDVWRLPDGKWKSVTVSTFDAHQKQPKDTRPHPAAKKVLSLKQNDLIAIERDGGPREIMLVKQIWPTQVSLVGHLESGKLDERNKSPNDPFKFFSPAAGGLKKLKARQIRIDELGRIFDPGPR
;
A
#
# COMPACT_ATOMS: atom_id res chain seq x y z
N ALA A 1 10.10 32.89 24.85
CA ALA A 1 9.48 32.10 25.93
C ALA A 1 10.03 30.67 25.96
N ALA A 2 10.14 29.96 24.82
CA ALA A 2 10.72 28.61 24.77
C ALA A 2 12.22 28.54 25.17
N GLY A 3 13.06 29.50 24.75
CA GLY A 3 14.50 29.50 25.09
C GLY A 3 14.86 29.85 26.53
N ARG A 4 13.92 30.30 27.37
CA ARG A 4 14.17 30.55 28.81
C ARG A 4 13.94 29.31 29.69
N ALA A 5 13.38 28.24 29.12
CA ALA A 5 13.11 27.00 29.86
C ALA A 5 14.31 26.03 29.87
N GLU A 6 15.21 26.11 28.88
CA GLU A 6 16.45 25.31 28.86
C GLU A 6 17.47 25.79 29.91
N ASP A 7 17.60 27.09 30.14
CA ASP A 7 18.56 27.66 31.09
C ASP A 7 18.23 27.40 32.58
N GLN A 8 16.99 27.06 32.92
CA GLN A 8 16.55 26.89 34.32
C GLN A 8 16.58 25.44 34.83
N ASN A 9 17.00 24.48 34.00
CA ASN A 9 17.23 23.09 34.43
C ASN A 9 16.04 22.51 35.24
N LEU A 10 14.83 22.66 34.70
CA LEU A 10 13.54 22.28 35.30
C LEU A 10 13.43 20.78 35.65
N ASP A 11 14.38 19.95 35.21
CA ASP A 11 14.56 18.56 35.65
C ASP A 11 14.77 18.46 37.18
N LYS A 12 15.22 19.54 37.83
CA LYS A 12 15.42 19.57 39.30
C LYS A 12 14.15 19.81 40.12
N LEU A 13 13.03 20.23 39.51
CA LEU A 13 11.79 20.54 40.25
C LEU A 13 11.09 19.30 40.83
N PHE A 14 11.49 18.11 40.39
CA PHE A 14 10.94 16.82 40.84
C PHE A 14 11.90 16.02 41.72
N VAL A 15 13.07 16.57 42.08
CA VAL A 15 14.03 15.90 42.96
C VAL A 15 13.46 15.81 44.37
N GLY A 16 13.25 14.58 44.86
CA GLY A 16 12.75 14.32 46.21
C GLY A 16 11.23 14.25 46.34
N LEU A 17 10.47 14.28 45.24
CA LEU A 17 9.02 14.05 45.31
C LEU A 17 8.76 12.62 45.78
N PRO A 18 8.04 12.40 46.91
CA PRO A 18 7.73 11.05 47.36
C PRO A 18 6.88 10.35 46.30
N LYS A 19 7.07 9.04 46.15
CA LYS A 19 6.14 8.24 45.35
C LYS A 19 4.73 8.39 45.95
N PRO A 20 3.65 8.44 45.13
CA PRO A 20 2.29 8.49 45.65
C PRO A 20 1.97 7.35 46.65
N TRP A 21 2.52 6.16 46.40
CA TRP A 21 2.57 5.02 47.33
C TRP A 21 3.77 4.12 47.01
N GLU A 22 4.09 3.17 47.89
CA GLU A 22 5.34 2.36 47.85
C GLU A 22 5.55 1.62 46.51
N THR A 23 4.51 0.92 46.05
CA THR A 23 4.50 0.07 44.85
C THR A 23 4.00 0.77 43.58
N PHE A 24 3.98 2.11 43.57
CA PHE A 24 3.41 2.89 42.46
C PHE A 24 3.94 2.50 41.07
N ARG A 25 5.26 2.31 40.94
CA ARG A 25 5.89 2.00 39.64
C ARG A 25 5.55 0.60 39.17
N GLU A 26 5.48 -0.35 40.10
CA GLU A 26 5.14 -1.75 39.85
C GLU A 26 3.68 -1.85 39.41
N ASN A 27 2.75 -1.22 40.14
CA ASN A 27 1.34 -1.18 39.78
C ASN A 27 1.09 -0.45 38.45
N LEU A 28 1.85 0.63 38.18
CA LEU A 28 1.78 1.33 36.89
C LEU A 28 2.26 0.43 35.75
N ARG A 29 3.39 -0.27 35.91
CA ARG A 29 3.90 -1.21 34.90
C ARG A 29 2.87 -2.31 34.61
N GLU A 30 2.34 -2.95 35.64
CA GLU A 30 1.31 -3.99 35.50
C GLU A 30 0.04 -3.47 34.81
N SER A 31 -0.34 -2.21 35.07
CA SER A 31 -1.47 -1.57 34.42
C SER A 31 -1.19 -1.30 32.93
N LEU A 32 0.00 -0.78 32.62
CA LEU A 32 0.46 -0.51 31.26
C LEU A 32 0.56 -1.79 30.40
N ASP A 33 1.05 -2.88 30.98
CA ASP A 33 1.17 -4.17 30.29
C ASP A 33 -0.20 -4.77 29.90
N ARG A 34 -1.29 -4.32 30.54
CA ARG A 34 -2.67 -4.73 30.26
C ARG A 34 -3.42 -3.75 29.36
N VAL A 35 -2.79 -2.63 28.97
CA VAL A 35 -3.45 -1.62 28.13
C VAL A 35 -3.81 -2.22 26.78
N VAL A 36 -5.03 -1.94 26.36
CA VAL A 36 -5.54 -2.29 25.04
C VAL A 36 -5.91 -1.01 24.31
N VAL A 37 -5.22 -0.74 23.21
CA VAL A 37 -5.48 0.41 22.36
C VAL A 37 -6.63 0.13 21.41
N SER A 38 -7.68 0.95 21.51
CA SER A 38 -8.76 1.01 20.53
C SER A 38 -8.34 1.88 19.34
N HIS A 39 -8.31 1.27 18.15
CA HIS A 39 -7.97 1.97 16.91
C HIS A 39 -9.24 2.30 16.13
N LYS A 40 -9.36 3.55 15.68
CA LYS A 40 -10.48 3.96 14.83
C LYS A 40 -10.39 3.25 13.47
N ALA A 41 -11.40 2.44 13.17
CA ALA A 41 -11.55 1.74 11.91
C ALA A 41 -11.63 2.72 10.72
N ASP A 42 -10.91 2.44 9.63
CA ASP A 42 -10.91 3.27 8.41
C ASP A 42 -11.91 2.74 7.38
N HIS A 43 -13.19 2.86 7.71
CA HIS A 43 -14.29 2.27 6.92
C HIS A 43 -15.17 3.32 6.24
N GLY A 44 -14.94 4.59 6.54
CA GLY A 44 -15.80 5.71 6.17
C GLY A 44 -15.40 6.41 4.87
N ARG A 45 -16.21 7.39 4.48
CA ARG A 45 -15.87 8.36 3.42
C ARG A 45 -14.89 9.39 3.99
N LYS A 46 -13.95 9.86 3.18
CA LYS A 46 -12.97 10.89 3.58
C LYS A 46 -13.57 12.30 3.75
N GLY A 47 -14.88 12.46 3.60
CA GLY A 47 -15.56 13.72 3.81
C GLY A 47 -17.04 13.67 3.39
N VAL A 48 -17.74 14.77 3.67
CA VAL A 48 -19.08 15.02 3.13
C VAL A 48 -18.92 15.45 1.66
N PRO A 49 -19.52 14.75 0.69
CA PRO A 49 -19.44 15.15 -0.70
C PRO A 49 -20.05 16.54 -0.93
N ALA A 50 -19.48 17.31 -1.86
CA ALA A 50 -20.16 18.51 -2.36
C ALA A 50 -21.50 18.14 -3.01
N LYS A 51 -22.48 19.05 -2.96
CA LYS A 51 -23.81 18.83 -3.57
C LYS A 51 -23.65 18.40 -5.04
N GLY A 52 -24.18 17.22 -5.39
CA GLY A 52 -24.10 16.64 -6.73
C GLY A 52 -22.79 15.91 -7.07
N LYS A 53 -21.88 15.73 -6.10
CA LYS A 53 -20.68 14.88 -6.24
C LYS A 53 -20.76 13.72 -5.27
N ASP A 54 -20.12 12.60 -5.60
CA ASP A 54 -19.89 11.51 -4.66
C ASP A 54 -18.49 11.61 -4.06
N ALA A 55 -18.29 11.10 -2.84
CA ALA A 55 -17.00 11.02 -2.19
C ALA A 55 -16.68 9.55 -1.89
N THR A 56 -15.54 9.10 -2.41
CA THR A 56 -15.09 7.71 -2.22
C THR A 56 -14.36 7.56 -0.90
N ALA A 57 -14.29 6.31 -0.40
CA ALA A 57 -13.53 6.01 0.83
C ALA A 57 -12.02 6.24 0.65
N ALA A 58 -11.49 6.09 -0.56
CA ALA A 58 -10.08 6.34 -0.89
C ALA A 58 -9.90 6.63 -2.39
N ARG A 59 -8.64 6.88 -2.81
CA ARG A 59 -8.29 7.08 -4.22
C ARG A 59 -8.60 5.80 -5.01
N LEU A 60 -9.37 5.92 -6.09
CA LEU A 60 -9.76 4.78 -6.93
C LEU A 60 -8.59 4.31 -7.80
N HIS A 61 -7.88 5.26 -8.40
CA HIS A 61 -6.78 5.03 -9.31
C HIS A 61 -5.75 6.17 -9.21
N ASN A 62 -4.57 5.97 -9.80
CA ASN A 62 -3.55 7.00 -9.95
C ASN A 62 -3.95 7.99 -11.06
N ASP A 63 -3.34 9.16 -11.06
CA ASP A 63 -3.78 10.27 -11.93
C ASP A 63 -3.30 10.11 -13.39
N THR A 64 -2.24 9.33 -13.61
CA THR A 64 -1.69 9.08 -14.95
C THR A 64 -2.66 8.30 -15.82
N ALA A 65 -3.12 8.94 -16.89
CA ALA A 65 -3.88 8.28 -17.96
C ALA A 65 -2.91 7.58 -18.92
N TYR A 66 -3.11 6.27 -19.08
CA TYR A 66 -2.35 5.44 -19.99
C TYR A 66 -3.13 5.17 -21.27
N GLY A 67 -2.42 5.17 -22.40
CA GLY A 67 -2.92 4.70 -23.69
C GLY A 67 -2.87 3.17 -23.76
N LEU A 68 -3.91 2.57 -24.34
CA LEU A 68 -4.00 1.13 -24.57
C LEU A 68 -3.31 0.80 -25.90
N THR A 69 -2.38 -0.16 -25.90
CA THR A 69 -1.67 -0.56 -27.13
C THR A 69 -2.29 -1.76 -27.84
N GLY A 70 -3.20 -2.49 -27.17
CA GLY A 70 -3.73 -3.77 -27.63
C GLY A 70 -2.79 -4.95 -27.42
N LEU A 71 -1.53 -4.70 -27.01
CA LEU A 71 -0.54 -5.73 -26.75
C LEU A 71 -0.60 -6.20 -25.28
N THR A 72 -0.16 -7.44 -25.06
CA THR A 72 -0.02 -8.06 -23.74
C THR A 72 1.38 -8.65 -23.59
N SER A 73 1.90 -8.68 -22.36
CA SER A 73 3.10 -9.43 -22.02
C SER A 73 2.84 -10.93 -21.99
N ASP A 74 3.91 -11.73 -21.90
CA ASP A 74 3.83 -13.19 -21.74
C ASP A 74 3.07 -13.60 -20.48
N SER A 75 3.06 -12.75 -19.45
CA SER A 75 2.29 -12.92 -18.22
C SER A 75 0.80 -12.55 -18.37
N GLY A 76 0.36 -12.14 -19.56
CA GLY A 76 -1.02 -11.75 -19.86
C GLY A 76 -1.40 -10.34 -19.37
N LEU A 77 -0.43 -9.55 -18.90
CA LEU A 77 -0.70 -8.17 -18.47
C LEU A 77 -0.70 -7.20 -19.66
N PRO A 78 -1.57 -6.17 -19.68
CA PRO A 78 -1.55 -5.16 -20.71
C PRO A 78 -0.21 -4.42 -20.80
N ILE A 79 0.26 -4.22 -22.03
CA ILE A 79 1.31 -3.25 -22.34
C ILE A 79 0.62 -1.92 -22.63
N VAL A 80 0.90 -0.92 -21.81
CA VAL A 80 0.31 0.41 -21.91
C VAL A 80 1.35 1.43 -22.32
N VAL A 81 0.94 2.56 -22.88
CA VAL A 81 1.84 3.64 -23.30
C VAL A 81 1.53 4.93 -22.56
N HIS A 82 2.58 5.67 -22.20
CA HIS A 82 2.47 7.04 -21.70
C HIS A 82 3.71 7.84 -22.12
N ARG A 83 3.81 9.11 -21.70
CA ARG A 83 4.95 9.97 -22.00
C ARG A 83 5.74 10.28 -20.74
N VAL A 84 7.06 10.23 -20.85
CA VAL A 84 8.00 10.65 -19.81
C VAL A 84 8.90 11.76 -20.35
N PRO A 85 9.40 12.68 -19.51
CA PRO A 85 10.44 13.63 -19.92
C PRO A 85 11.65 12.90 -20.51
N LEU A 86 12.29 13.49 -21.53
CA LEU A 86 13.49 12.90 -22.14
C LEU A 86 14.57 12.63 -21.08
N LEU A 87 14.78 13.61 -20.19
CA LEU A 87 15.82 13.56 -19.15
C LEU A 87 15.50 12.59 -18.01
N SER A 88 14.30 12.02 -17.94
CA SER A 88 13.99 10.98 -16.95
C SER A 88 14.29 9.57 -17.44
N LEU A 89 14.68 9.39 -18.72
CA LEU A 89 15.11 8.11 -19.23
C LEU A 89 16.37 7.64 -18.51
N LYS A 90 16.49 6.33 -18.35
CA LYS A 90 17.70 5.66 -17.86
C LYS A 90 18.33 4.86 -19.00
N PRO A 91 19.62 4.51 -18.91
CA PRO A 91 20.26 3.65 -19.92
C PRO A 91 19.45 2.37 -20.20
N ALA A 92 18.90 1.74 -19.15
CA ALA A 92 18.05 0.55 -19.26
C ALA A 92 16.76 0.78 -20.08
N ASP A 93 16.20 1.99 -20.07
CA ASP A 93 15.01 2.31 -20.88
C ASP A 93 15.33 2.35 -22.38
N ILE A 94 16.57 2.71 -22.75
CA ILE A 94 17.00 2.81 -24.15
C ILE A 94 17.38 1.44 -24.69
N THR A 95 18.00 0.59 -23.87
CA THR A 95 18.42 -0.77 -24.27
C THR A 95 17.27 -1.76 -24.31
N ASP A 96 16.15 -1.48 -23.64
CA ASP A 96 14.97 -2.36 -23.65
C ASP A 96 14.23 -2.25 -25.01
N PRO A 97 14.19 -3.32 -25.83
CA PRO A 97 13.65 -3.29 -27.18
C PRO A 97 12.14 -3.00 -27.25
N ILE A 98 11.39 -3.15 -26.15
CA ILE A 98 9.95 -2.88 -26.13
C ILE A 98 9.61 -1.54 -25.49
N ARG A 99 10.55 -0.92 -24.76
CA ARG A 99 10.30 0.27 -23.94
C ARG A 99 9.97 1.50 -24.77
N ILE A 100 10.73 1.79 -25.82
CA ILE A 100 10.50 2.93 -26.71
C ILE A 100 9.86 2.39 -28.01
N PRO A 101 8.56 2.66 -28.29
CA PRO A 101 7.88 2.09 -29.45
C PRO A 101 8.44 2.55 -30.80
N ASP A 102 9.04 3.73 -30.84
CA ASP A 102 9.63 4.31 -32.03
C ASP A 102 11.07 3.81 -32.17
N ALA A 103 11.27 2.84 -33.06
CA ALA A 103 12.56 2.18 -33.26
C ALA A 103 13.64 3.15 -33.80
N ALA A 104 13.26 4.16 -34.59
CA ALA A 104 14.20 5.14 -35.11
C ALA A 104 14.69 6.07 -33.98
N LEU A 105 13.75 6.52 -33.13
CA LEU A 105 14.09 7.30 -31.94
C LEU A 105 14.95 6.48 -30.97
N GLN A 106 14.59 5.23 -30.72
CA GLN A 106 15.34 4.35 -29.81
C GLN A 106 16.79 4.18 -30.28
N ARG A 107 17.01 3.86 -31.55
CA ARG A 107 18.34 3.70 -32.13
C ARG A 107 19.16 4.99 -32.02
N ALA A 108 18.56 6.12 -32.40
CA ALA A 108 19.24 7.40 -32.33
C ALA A 108 19.61 7.82 -30.89
N LEU A 109 18.75 7.49 -29.92
CA LEU A 109 19.04 7.68 -28.49
C LEU A 109 20.17 6.75 -28.02
N TRP A 110 20.16 5.50 -28.46
CA TRP A 110 21.22 4.53 -28.15
C TRP A 110 22.58 5.01 -28.67
N GLU A 111 22.69 5.35 -29.95
CA GLU A 111 23.93 5.87 -30.56
C GLU A 111 24.45 7.12 -29.82
N ALA A 112 23.53 8.02 -29.44
CA ALA A 112 23.89 9.24 -28.72
C ALA A 112 24.33 9.00 -27.27
N THR A 113 23.92 7.90 -26.65
CA THR A 113 24.12 7.66 -25.21
C THR A 113 24.93 6.41 -24.87
N GLU A 114 25.32 5.61 -25.86
CA GLU A 114 26.06 4.36 -25.68
C GLU A 114 27.30 4.55 -24.80
N GLY A 115 27.52 3.63 -23.86
CA GLY A 115 28.66 3.64 -22.93
C GLY A 115 28.63 4.74 -21.86
N ARG A 116 27.62 5.61 -21.85
CA ARG A 116 27.52 6.73 -20.90
C ARG A 116 26.62 6.40 -19.71
N SER A 117 26.93 6.97 -18.56
CA SER A 117 26.12 6.85 -17.34
C SER A 117 26.14 8.15 -16.53
N GLY A 118 25.30 8.24 -15.50
CA GLY A 118 25.25 9.39 -14.60
C GLY A 118 25.11 10.74 -15.33
N LYS A 119 25.95 11.70 -14.96
CA LYS A 119 25.91 13.06 -15.53
C LYS A 119 26.27 13.10 -17.02
N ASP A 120 27.12 12.20 -17.50
CA ASP A 120 27.51 12.19 -18.91
C ASP A 120 26.39 11.65 -19.80
N PHE A 121 25.59 10.73 -19.28
CA PHE A 121 24.34 10.29 -19.93
C PHE A 121 23.32 11.43 -20.02
N GLU A 122 23.11 12.17 -18.93
CA GLU A 122 22.20 13.32 -18.92
C GLU A 122 22.63 14.41 -19.91
N LYS A 123 23.93 14.75 -19.95
CA LYS A 123 24.50 15.68 -20.94
C LYS A 123 24.28 15.19 -22.37
N ALA A 124 24.45 13.90 -22.62
CA ALA A 124 24.22 13.32 -23.94
C ALA A 124 22.76 13.45 -24.38
N LEU A 125 21.78 13.23 -23.48
CA LEU A 125 20.36 13.45 -23.78
C LEU A 125 20.05 14.93 -24.06
N VAL A 126 20.63 15.86 -23.29
CA VAL A 126 20.49 17.31 -23.54
C VAL A 126 21.05 17.67 -24.91
N GLN A 127 22.23 17.16 -25.25
CA GLN A 127 22.86 17.41 -26.54
C GLN A 127 22.05 16.81 -27.68
N PHE A 128 21.60 15.57 -27.53
CA PHE A 128 20.71 14.88 -28.48
C PHE A 128 19.49 15.74 -28.82
N SER A 129 18.78 16.25 -27.80
CA SER A 129 17.63 17.14 -28.00
C SER A 129 17.99 18.45 -28.72
N LYS A 130 19.23 18.92 -28.66
CA LYS A 130 19.63 20.17 -29.31
C LYS A 130 20.09 19.98 -30.76
N THR A 131 20.77 18.88 -31.04
CA THR A 131 21.54 18.73 -32.29
C THR A 131 21.10 17.59 -33.18
N ASN A 132 20.29 16.63 -32.71
CA ASN A 132 19.85 15.53 -33.57
C ASN A 132 19.05 16.08 -34.77
N PRO A 133 19.34 15.67 -36.02
CA PRO A 133 18.72 16.24 -37.21
C PRO A 133 17.21 15.98 -37.29
N VAL A 134 16.72 14.87 -36.74
CA VAL A 134 15.31 14.43 -36.82
C VAL A 134 14.56 14.77 -35.54
N PHE A 135 15.19 14.54 -34.38
CA PHE A 135 14.55 14.64 -33.07
C PHE A 135 14.90 15.94 -32.32
N LYS A 136 15.33 16.98 -33.04
CA LYS A 136 15.62 18.29 -32.47
C LYS A 136 14.41 18.85 -31.71
N GLY A 137 14.65 19.32 -30.49
CA GLY A 137 13.64 19.89 -29.60
C GLY A 137 12.77 18.86 -28.88
N ILE A 138 13.05 17.56 -28.98
CA ILE A 138 12.26 16.54 -28.28
C ILE A 138 12.34 16.72 -26.75
N ARG A 139 11.17 16.88 -26.11
CA ARG A 139 11.07 17.06 -24.65
C ARG A 139 10.57 15.83 -23.91
N HIS A 140 9.77 15.01 -24.59
CA HIS A 140 9.11 13.85 -24.01
C HIS A 140 9.19 12.68 -24.97
N VAL A 141 9.34 11.49 -24.41
CA VAL A 141 9.41 10.24 -25.15
C VAL A 141 8.20 9.39 -24.78
N ARG A 142 7.55 8.81 -25.79
CA ARG A 142 6.51 7.80 -25.56
C ARG A 142 7.19 6.51 -25.13
N VAL A 143 6.72 5.94 -24.03
CA VAL A 143 7.30 4.72 -23.47
C VAL A 143 6.20 3.72 -23.11
N ARG A 144 6.50 2.44 -23.25
CA ARG A 144 5.63 1.30 -22.92
C ARG A 144 5.94 0.74 -21.55
N GLU A 145 4.92 0.31 -20.82
CA GLU A 145 5.04 -0.39 -19.53
C GLU A 145 4.08 -1.56 -19.47
N ILE A 146 4.52 -2.64 -18.84
CA ILE A 146 3.65 -3.77 -18.49
C ILE A 146 2.98 -3.41 -17.17
N LEU A 147 1.65 -3.23 -17.18
CA LEU A 147 0.94 -2.72 -16.02
C LEU A 147 -0.47 -3.32 -15.88
N SER A 148 -0.84 -3.71 -14.66
CA SER A 148 -2.24 -3.98 -14.32
C SER A 148 -2.99 -2.66 -14.24
N VAL A 149 -3.99 -2.49 -15.10
CA VAL A 149 -4.73 -1.24 -15.27
C VAL A 149 -6.24 -1.47 -15.27
N ILE A 150 -6.97 -0.43 -14.88
CA ILE A 150 -8.42 -0.30 -14.95
C ILE A 150 -8.76 0.37 -16.28
N PRO A 151 -9.37 -0.34 -17.24
CA PRO A 151 -9.80 0.27 -18.50
C PRO A 151 -11.04 1.15 -18.28
N ILE A 152 -11.03 2.35 -18.85
CA ILE A 152 -12.19 3.23 -18.92
C ILE A 152 -12.83 3.07 -20.28
N ARG A 153 -14.13 2.77 -20.25
CA ARG A 153 -14.93 2.46 -21.43
C ARG A 153 -15.89 3.59 -21.74
N ASP A 154 -16.14 3.80 -23.03
CA ASP A 154 -17.22 4.67 -23.51
C ASP A 154 -18.59 3.98 -23.39
N THR A 155 -19.64 4.64 -23.90
CA THR A 155 -21.02 4.13 -23.91
C THR A 155 -21.17 2.86 -24.76
N ASP A 156 -20.33 2.68 -25.77
CA ASP A 156 -20.30 1.51 -26.65
C ASP A 156 -19.48 0.35 -26.05
N GLY A 157 -18.92 0.55 -24.85
CA GLY A 157 -18.09 -0.41 -24.15
C GLY A 157 -16.64 -0.48 -24.64
N ARG A 158 -16.20 0.38 -25.58
CA ARG A 158 -14.83 0.41 -26.08
C ARG A 158 -13.91 1.09 -25.06
N ALA A 159 -12.82 0.43 -24.72
CA ALA A 159 -11.83 1.00 -23.81
C ALA A 159 -10.95 2.01 -24.55
N PHE A 160 -10.93 3.26 -24.10
CA PHE A 160 -10.21 4.35 -24.77
C PHE A 160 -9.01 4.89 -23.97
N LYS A 161 -8.96 4.62 -22.66
CA LYS A 161 -7.81 4.92 -21.78
C LYS A 161 -7.81 3.98 -20.58
N ALA A 162 -6.72 3.95 -19.84
CA ALA A 162 -6.65 3.16 -18.62
C ALA A 162 -5.90 3.90 -17.50
N TYR A 163 -6.17 3.50 -16.26
CA TYR A 163 -5.48 4.02 -15.07
C TYR A 163 -4.95 2.88 -14.21
N LYS A 164 -3.82 3.08 -13.55
CA LYS A 164 -3.34 2.14 -12.53
C LYS A 164 -4.23 2.24 -11.28
N GLY A 165 -4.66 1.11 -10.73
CA GLY A 165 -5.37 1.09 -9.44
C GLY A 165 -4.53 1.70 -8.31
N SER A 166 -5.17 2.37 -7.35
CA SER A 166 -4.46 3.09 -6.29
C SER A 166 -4.52 2.39 -4.93
N SER A 167 -5.72 2.09 -4.42
CA SER A 167 -5.91 1.56 -3.08
C SER A 167 -6.80 0.32 -3.05
N ASN A 168 -6.67 -0.46 -1.97
CA ASN A 168 -7.48 -1.64 -1.70
C ASN A 168 -8.49 -1.32 -0.61
N ALA A 169 -9.77 -1.61 -0.86
CA ALA A 169 -10.83 -1.35 0.10
C ALA A 169 -10.92 -2.43 1.19
N ARG A 170 -10.67 -3.69 0.82
CA ARG A 170 -10.72 -4.82 1.76
C ARG A 170 -9.97 -6.05 1.25
N PHE A 171 -9.59 -6.90 2.19
CA PHE A 171 -9.01 -8.22 1.99
C PHE A 171 -10.01 -9.27 2.49
N ASP A 172 -10.72 -9.89 1.55
CA ASP A 172 -11.70 -10.94 1.86
C ASP A 172 -11.01 -12.30 1.89
N VAL A 173 -11.23 -13.08 2.94
CA VAL A 173 -10.72 -14.45 3.05
C VAL A 173 -11.89 -15.42 3.00
N TRP A 174 -11.75 -16.43 2.14
CA TRP A 174 -12.76 -17.44 1.88
C TRP A 174 -12.23 -18.82 2.24
N ARG A 175 -13.01 -19.60 2.97
CA ARG A 175 -12.76 -21.03 3.17
C ARG A 175 -13.40 -21.81 2.00
N LEU A 176 -12.55 -22.48 1.23
CA LEU A 176 -12.94 -23.36 0.14
C LEU A 176 -13.52 -24.68 0.67
N PRO A 177 -14.20 -25.49 -0.16
CA PRO A 177 -14.74 -26.80 0.25
C PRO A 177 -13.67 -27.78 0.76
N ASP A 178 -12.44 -27.70 0.23
CA ASP A 178 -11.29 -28.48 0.70
C ASP A 178 -10.71 -27.96 2.04
N GLY A 179 -11.35 -26.95 2.64
CA GLY A 179 -10.92 -26.32 3.88
C GLY A 179 -9.77 -25.31 3.72
N LYS A 180 -9.19 -25.13 2.54
CA LYS A 180 -8.13 -24.13 2.32
C LYS A 180 -8.69 -22.72 2.41
N TRP A 181 -7.88 -21.80 2.91
CA TRP A 181 -8.21 -20.38 2.91
C TRP A 181 -7.61 -19.71 1.68
N LYS A 182 -8.45 -19.03 0.91
CA LYS A 182 -8.08 -18.26 -0.27
C LYS A 182 -8.48 -16.81 -0.08
N SER A 183 -7.56 -15.89 -0.32
CA SER A 183 -7.83 -14.45 -0.26
C SER A 183 -8.25 -13.91 -1.62
N VAL A 184 -9.09 -12.88 -1.57
CA VAL A 184 -9.38 -12.00 -2.70
C VAL A 184 -9.33 -10.56 -2.19
N THR A 185 -8.47 -9.76 -2.80
CA THR A 185 -8.36 -8.33 -2.50
C THR A 185 -9.32 -7.55 -3.39
N VAL A 186 -10.16 -6.73 -2.77
CA VAL A 186 -11.13 -5.88 -3.48
C VAL A 186 -10.53 -4.48 -3.55
N SER A 187 -10.29 -4.00 -4.77
CA SER A 187 -9.80 -2.63 -4.97
C SER A 187 -10.86 -1.61 -4.55
N THR A 188 -10.44 -0.39 -4.21
CA THR A 188 -11.38 0.69 -3.92
C THR A 188 -12.23 1.02 -5.15
N PHE A 189 -11.66 0.92 -6.35
CA PHE A 189 -12.41 1.06 -7.61
C PHE A 189 -13.55 0.04 -7.73
N ASP A 190 -13.27 -1.25 -7.50
CA ASP A 190 -14.27 -2.32 -7.59
C ASP A 190 -15.35 -2.19 -6.52
N ALA A 191 -14.96 -1.78 -5.30
CA ALA A 191 -15.89 -1.57 -4.20
C ALA A 191 -16.88 -0.43 -4.45
N HIS A 192 -16.58 0.50 -5.35
CA HIS A 192 -17.43 1.65 -5.69
C HIS A 192 -18.11 1.50 -7.07
N GLN A 193 -18.05 0.32 -7.70
CA GLN A 193 -18.86 0.06 -8.90
C GLN A 193 -20.34 -0.06 -8.54
N LYS A 194 -21.23 0.41 -9.43
CA LYS A 194 -22.70 0.27 -9.25
C LYS A 194 -23.13 -1.18 -9.09
N GLN A 195 -22.46 -2.09 -9.78
CA GLN A 195 -22.64 -3.54 -9.68
C GLN A 195 -21.28 -4.15 -9.36
N PRO A 196 -20.92 -4.27 -8.07
CA PRO A 196 -19.67 -4.88 -7.68
C PRO A 196 -19.61 -6.32 -8.19
N LYS A 197 -18.50 -6.68 -8.83
CA LYS A 197 -18.26 -8.06 -9.28
C LYS A 197 -18.30 -9.01 -8.07
N ASP A 198 -18.96 -10.16 -8.22
CA ASP A 198 -18.83 -11.22 -7.22
C ASP A 198 -17.38 -11.73 -7.23
N THR A 199 -16.70 -11.52 -6.11
CA THR A 199 -15.30 -11.91 -5.91
C THR A 199 -15.17 -13.29 -5.27
N ARG A 200 -16.27 -14.01 -5.06
CA ARG A 200 -16.26 -15.35 -4.48
C ARG A 200 -15.47 -16.31 -5.39
N PRO A 201 -14.42 -16.98 -4.88
CA PRO A 201 -13.56 -17.82 -5.71
C PRO A 201 -14.16 -19.19 -6.06
N HIS A 202 -15.23 -19.63 -5.38
CA HIS A 202 -15.90 -20.90 -5.61
C HIS A 202 -17.35 -20.84 -5.08
N PRO A 203 -18.36 -21.42 -5.75
CA PRO A 203 -19.78 -21.31 -5.33
C PRO A 203 -20.05 -21.68 -3.86
N ALA A 204 -19.46 -22.79 -3.41
CA ALA A 204 -19.55 -23.28 -2.03
C ALA A 204 -18.53 -22.67 -1.04
N ALA A 205 -17.74 -21.67 -1.45
CA ALA A 205 -16.80 -21.03 -0.54
C ALA A 205 -17.54 -20.18 0.51
N LYS A 206 -17.12 -20.28 1.77
CA LYS A 206 -17.67 -19.49 2.88
C LYS A 206 -16.72 -18.35 3.23
N LYS A 207 -17.21 -17.11 3.25
CA LYS A 207 -16.39 -15.96 3.68
C LYS A 207 -16.12 -16.09 5.19
N VAL A 208 -14.85 -16.06 5.57
CA VAL A 208 -14.41 -16.20 6.98
C VAL A 208 -13.87 -14.90 7.55
N LEU A 209 -13.25 -14.05 6.72
CA LEU A 209 -12.79 -12.71 7.12
C LEU A 209 -13.12 -11.69 6.03
N SER A 210 -13.34 -10.45 6.44
CA SER A 210 -13.36 -9.27 5.57
C SER A 210 -12.60 -8.16 6.29
N LEU A 211 -11.32 -8.02 5.95
CA LEU A 211 -10.41 -7.13 6.65
C LEU A 211 -10.27 -5.81 5.89
N LYS A 212 -10.42 -4.69 6.60
CA LYS A 212 -10.14 -3.35 6.12
C LYS A 212 -8.94 -2.76 6.85
N GLN A 213 -8.42 -1.66 6.33
CA GLN A 213 -7.36 -0.93 7.02
C GLN A 213 -7.85 -0.46 8.40
N ASN A 214 -6.96 -0.56 9.39
CA ASN A 214 -7.20 -0.31 10.81
C ASN A 214 -8.19 -1.27 11.49
N ASP A 215 -8.58 -2.37 10.86
CA ASP A 215 -9.26 -3.43 11.59
C ASP A 215 -8.33 -4.08 12.62
N LEU A 216 -8.91 -4.43 13.76
CA LEU A 216 -8.23 -5.23 14.78
C LEU A 216 -8.61 -6.71 14.61
N ILE A 217 -7.60 -7.55 14.72
CA ILE A 217 -7.73 -9.01 14.68
C ILE A 217 -7.03 -9.62 15.89
N ALA A 218 -7.54 -10.75 16.34
CA ALA A 218 -6.85 -11.64 17.25
C ALA A 218 -6.15 -12.74 16.45
N ILE A 219 -4.92 -13.07 16.84
CA ILE A 219 -4.17 -14.23 16.33
C ILE A 219 -3.62 -15.05 17.51
N GLU A 220 -3.30 -16.31 17.26
CA GLU A 220 -2.62 -17.22 18.18
C GLU A 220 -1.45 -17.86 17.43
N ARG A 221 -0.21 -17.64 17.89
CA ARG A 221 0.98 -18.26 17.30
C ARG A 221 1.29 -19.58 17.99
N ASP A 222 1.27 -20.67 17.23
CA ASP A 222 1.75 -21.99 17.69
C ASP A 222 1.16 -22.44 19.05
N GLY A 223 -0.11 -22.11 19.31
CA GLY A 223 -0.80 -22.45 20.57
C GLY A 223 -0.51 -21.49 21.74
N GLY A 224 0.24 -20.43 21.49
CA GLY A 224 0.52 -19.36 22.44
C GLY A 224 -0.70 -18.46 22.74
N PRO A 225 -0.51 -17.45 23.61
CA PRO A 225 -1.58 -16.56 24.01
C PRO A 225 -2.12 -15.74 22.84
N ARG A 226 -3.31 -15.19 23.02
CA ARG A 226 -3.93 -14.27 22.06
C ARG A 226 -3.09 -13.01 21.90
N GLU A 227 -2.69 -12.71 20.67
CA GLU A 227 -2.09 -11.44 20.27
C GLU A 227 -3.11 -10.56 19.54
N ILE A 228 -3.14 -9.28 19.87
CA ILE A 228 -4.00 -8.29 19.20
C ILE A 228 -3.18 -7.53 18.17
N MET A 229 -3.62 -7.63 16.92
CA MET A 229 -2.96 -7.08 15.76
C MET A 229 -3.85 -6.09 15.03
N LEU A 230 -3.26 -5.02 14.52
CA LEU A 230 -3.88 -4.03 13.66
C LEU A 230 -3.53 -4.31 12.20
N VAL A 231 -4.54 -4.29 11.32
CA VAL A 231 -4.35 -4.35 9.87
C VAL A 231 -3.82 -3.00 9.38
N LYS A 232 -2.50 -2.92 9.20
CA LYS A 232 -1.83 -1.68 8.81
C LYS A 232 -1.94 -1.38 7.32
N GLN A 233 -1.76 -2.40 6.48
CA GLN A 233 -1.77 -2.25 5.02
C GLN A 233 -2.31 -3.52 4.35
N ILE A 234 -3.05 -3.34 3.24
CA ILE A 234 -3.58 -4.42 2.42
C ILE A 234 -2.79 -4.51 1.11
N TRP A 235 -2.17 -5.64 0.88
CA TRP A 235 -1.47 -5.98 -0.37
C TRP A 235 -2.35 -6.92 -1.21
N PRO A 236 -2.01 -7.16 -2.50
CA PRO A 236 -2.80 -8.02 -3.37
C PRO A 236 -3.03 -9.43 -2.83
N THR A 237 -2.05 -10.02 -2.13
CA THR A 237 -2.08 -11.42 -1.68
C THR A 237 -1.95 -11.60 -0.17
N GLN A 238 -1.65 -10.54 0.57
CA GLN A 238 -1.36 -10.58 2.01
C GLN A 238 -1.80 -9.28 2.71
N VAL A 239 -1.82 -9.30 4.03
CA VAL A 239 -2.07 -8.12 4.86
C VAL A 239 -0.89 -7.89 5.79
N SER A 240 -0.42 -6.65 5.92
CA SER A 240 0.58 -6.29 6.92
C SER A 240 -0.11 -6.00 8.23
N LEU A 241 0.34 -6.72 9.26
CA LEU A 241 -0.14 -6.66 10.63
C LEU A 241 0.94 -6.04 11.51
N VAL A 242 0.50 -5.27 12.49
CA VAL A 242 1.36 -4.69 13.54
C VAL A 242 0.70 -4.92 14.90
N GLY A 243 1.49 -5.07 15.96
CA GLY A 243 0.93 -5.12 17.31
C GLY A 243 0.16 -3.85 17.60
N HIS A 244 -0.98 -3.96 18.27
CA HIS A 244 -1.83 -2.79 18.53
C HIS A 244 -1.19 -1.69 19.42
N LEU A 245 -0.11 -2.03 20.14
CA LEU A 245 0.72 -1.09 20.92
C LEU A 245 1.87 -0.47 20.11
N GLU A 246 2.12 -0.94 18.90
CA GLU A 246 3.22 -0.44 18.07
C GLU A 246 2.94 0.98 17.58
N SER A 247 3.93 1.86 17.72
CA SER A 247 3.80 3.28 17.37
C SER A 247 5.08 3.86 16.77
N GLY A 248 5.06 5.16 16.46
CA GLY A 248 6.18 5.87 15.84
C GLY A 248 6.31 5.61 14.34
N LYS A 249 7.53 5.80 13.82
CA LYS A 249 7.83 5.66 12.38
C LYS A 249 8.10 4.21 12.01
N LEU A 250 7.01 3.42 11.92
CA LEU A 250 7.07 1.96 11.72
C LEU A 250 7.91 1.53 10.50
N ASP A 251 7.91 2.29 9.40
CA ASP A 251 8.73 1.97 8.23
C ASP A 251 10.24 2.11 8.49
N GLU A 252 10.65 3.11 9.27
CA GLU A 252 12.06 3.30 9.68
C GLU A 252 12.46 2.22 10.69
N ARG A 253 11.60 1.94 11.68
CA ARG A 253 11.79 0.87 12.68
C ARG A 253 11.94 -0.50 12.03
N ASN A 254 11.07 -0.83 11.07
CA ASN A 254 11.14 -2.10 10.35
C ASN A 254 12.48 -2.29 9.60
N LYS A 255 13.07 -1.21 9.08
CA LYS A 255 14.37 -1.24 8.37
C LYS A 255 15.58 -1.25 9.31
N SER A 256 15.42 -0.76 10.53
CA SER A 256 16.51 -0.71 11.51
C SER A 256 16.89 -2.11 12.00
N PRO A 257 18.19 -2.47 12.01
CA PRO A 257 18.65 -3.73 12.60
C PRO A 257 18.55 -3.73 14.13
N ASN A 258 18.54 -2.55 14.76
CA ASN A 258 18.54 -2.39 16.22
C ASN A 258 17.12 -2.25 16.82
N ASP A 259 16.09 -2.27 15.98
CA ASP A 259 14.69 -2.23 16.44
C ASP A 259 14.08 -3.64 16.33
N PRO A 260 13.52 -4.19 17.41
CA PRO A 260 12.90 -5.51 17.39
C PRO A 260 11.63 -5.57 16.54
N PHE A 261 11.00 -4.42 16.23
CA PHE A 261 9.79 -4.39 15.43
C PHE A 261 10.07 -4.77 13.97
N LYS A 262 9.20 -5.64 13.46
CA LYS A 262 9.12 -6.01 12.04
C LYS A 262 7.66 -6.14 11.61
N PHE A 263 7.37 -5.74 10.37
CA PHE A 263 6.05 -5.98 9.79
C PHE A 263 5.81 -7.47 9.62
N PHE A 264 4.65 -7.93 10.10
CA PHE A 264 4.22 -9.30 9.92
C PHE A 264 3.17 -9.37 8.82
N SER A 265 3.46 -10.01 7.68
CA SER A 265 2.60 -9.95 6.50
C SER A 265 2.05 -11.31 6.03
N PRO A 266 1.12 -11.96 6.77
CA PRO A 266 0.58 -13.25 6.37
C PRO A 266 -0.38 -13.17 5.17
N ALA A 267 -0.29 -14.17 4.30
CA ALA A 267 -1.34 -14.49 3.32
C ALA A 267 -2.48 -15.30 3.98
N ALA A 268 -3.53 -15.63 3.22
CA ALA A 268 -4.71 -16.36 3.70
C ALA A 268 -4.39 -17.67 4.46
N GLY A 269 -3.46 -18.47 3.94
CA GLY A 269 -3.03 -19.71 4.60
C GLY A 269 -2.31 -19.46 5.92
N GLY A 270 -1.53 -18.37 6.03
CA GLY A 270 -0.90 -17.95 7.28
C GLY A 270 -1.93 -17.51 8.31
N LEU A 271 -2.91 -16.68 7.91
CA LEU A 271 -4.03 -16.28 8.76
C LEU A 271 -4.80 -17.50 9.31
N LYS A 272 -4.99 -18.56 8.50
CA LYS A 272 -5.60 -19.81 8.96
C LYS A 272 -4.77 -20.48 10.07
N LYS A 273 -3.45 -20.65 9.85
CA LYS A 273 -2.55 -21.29 10.83
C LYS A 273 -2.55 -20.56 12.17
N LEU A 274 -2.67 -19.24 12.11
CA LEU A 274 -2.70 -18.36 13.28
C LEU A 274 -4.08 -18.23 13.94
N LYS A 275 -5.09 -18.98 13.46
CA LYS A 275 -6.49 -18.87 13.91
C LYS A 275 -7.00 -17.43 13.91
N ALA A 276 -6.63 -16.68 12.88
CA ALA A 276 -6.92 -15.26 12.78
C ALA A 276 -8.43 -15.02 12.74
N ARG A 277 -8.90 -14.06 13.55
CA ARG A 277 -10.31 -13.69 13.66
C ARG A 277 -10.45 -12.20 13.93
N GLN A 278 -11.47 -11.60 13.34
CA GLN A 278 -11.73 -10.18 13.56
C GLN A 278 -12.29 -9.98 14.96
N ILE A 279 -11.78 -8.96 15.65
CA ILE A 279 -12.27 -8.55 16.97
C ILE A 279 -12.81 -7.12 16.91
N ARG A 280 -13.53 -6.72 17.95
CA ARG A 280 -13.92 -5.33 18.19
C ARG A 280 -13.39 -4.88 19.53
N ILE A 281 -13.00 -3.63 19.62
CA ILE A 281 -12.57 -3.00 20.86
C ILE A 281 -13.38 -1.74 20.99
N ASP A 282 -14.08 -1.57 22.11
CA ASP A 282 -14.82 -0.34 22.38
C ASP A 282 -13.88 0.79 22.82
N GLU A 283 -14.43 1.97 23.07
CA GLU A 283 -13.69 3.16 23.48
C GLU A 283 -13.04 3.01 24.87
N LEU A 284 -13.48 2.03 25.67
CA LEU A 284 -12.94 1.71 26.99
C LEU A 284 -11.87 0.61 26.94
N GLY A 285 -11.53 0.09 25.75
CA GLY A 285 -10.55 -0.97 25.58
C GLY A 285 -11.08 -2.38 25.82
N ARG A 286 -12.40 -2.58 25.96
CA ARG A 286 -12.99 -3.91 26.16
C ARG A 286 -12.99 -4.67 24.85
N ILE A 287 -12.50 -5.91 24.91
CA ILE A 287 -12.33 -6.76 23.73
C ILE A 287 -13.55 -7.66 23.55
N PHE A 288 -14.17 -7.56 22.38
CA PHE A 288 -15.19 -8.49 21.90
C PHE A 288 -14.54 -9.45 20.90
N ASP A 289 -14.18 -10.63 21.42
CA ASP A 289 -13.53 -11.68 20.66
C ASP A 289 -14.48 -12.88 20.51
N PRO A 290 -14.89 -13.27 19.29
CA PRO A 290 -15.78 -14.40 19.06
C PRO A 290 -15.12 -15.78 19.27
N GLY A 291 -13.82 -15.82 19.53
CA GLY A 291 -13.05 -17.07 19.62
C GLY A 291 -12.68 -17.68 18.26
N PRO A 292 -11.73 -18.62 18.22
CA PRO A 292 -11.29 -19.27 16.99
C PRO A 292 -12.43 -20.07 16.32
N ARG A 293 -12.45 -20.08 14.98
CA ARG A 293 -13.48 -20.72 14.13
C ARG A 293 -12.90 -21.77 13.20
#